data_AF-A0A6G2PYP6-F1
#
_entry.id   AF-A0A6G2PYP6-F1
#
_cell.length_a   1.000
_cell.length_b   1.000
_cell.length_c   1.000
_cell.angle_alpha   90.00
_cell.angle_beta   90.00
_cell.angle_gamma   90.00
#
_symmetry.space_group_name_H-M   'P 1'
#
loop_
_entity.id
_entity.type
_entity.pdbx_description
1 polymer ?
#
loop_
_entity_poly.entity_id
_entity_poly.type
_entity_poly.pdbx_seq_one_letter_code
_entity_poly.pdbx_strand_id
1 'polypeptide(L)'
;ARLADLLMDRRRRHLVGPVAALARADGSVLVPARVYGAARRLARTPYRAGLEELAERLMRRRFEEPKGAVGASLAALTWAAPGPAARWLTGEALAEVSVLLGVEGDRSGTGAQRPGEHRARAALARYAADLRVLEQSAEVRSQRLHAPFLDNQVVRACRALPEALRVRPGARAEILRTVLESTGITDLPPGWGTPSHASSAAAARAGLRLSADPLLDLFSRPLLADAGLVDGGVIRGALRSAATGATVEGLADLVSLELWLHRLLSRRGTCWSGTPARSRAVPAGIQRRRDALASGL
;
A
#
# COMPACT_ATOMS: atom_id res chain seq x y z
N ALA A 1 -9.12 -7.62 -6.23
CA ALA A 1 -9.31 -6.79 -7.45
C ALA A 1 -9.04 -7.57 -8.72
N ARG A 2 -7.87 -8.22 -8.87
CA ARG A 2 -7.46 -9.03 -10.04
C ARG A 2 -8.48 -10.06 -10.58
N LEU A 3 -9.30 -10.64 -9.69
CA LEU A 3 -10.40 -11.54 -10.09
C LEU A 3 -11.44 -10.85 -10.99
N ALA A 4 -11.65 -9.54 -10.84
CA ALA A 4 -12.54 -8.75 -11.70
C ALA A 4 -11.96 -8.63 -13.11
N ASP A 5 -10.65 -8.41 -13.25
CA ASP A 5 -9.97 -8.31 -14.55
C ASP A 5 -10.06 -9.64 -15.31
N LEU A 6 -9.93 -10.78 -14.62
CA LEU A 6 -10.14 -12.11 -15.20
C LEU A 6 -11.58 -12.32 -15.70
N LEU A 7 -12.57 -11.74 -15.02
CA LEU A 7 -13.96 -11.78 -15.46
C LEU A 7 -14.21 -10.88 -16.68
N MET A 8 -13.58 -9.71 -16.73
CA MET A 8 -13.61 -8.82 -17.90
C MET A 8 -13.01 -9.52 -19.14
N ASP A 9 -11.93 -10.28 -18.96
CA ASP A 9 -11.30 -11.08 -20.03
C ASP A 9 -12.01 -12.40 -20.36
N ARG A 10 -13.18 -12.66 -19.76
CA ARG A 10 -13.95 -13.92 -19.93
C ARG A 10 -13.16 -15.19 -19.53
N ARG A 11 -12.09 -15.06 -18.72
CA ARG A 11 -11.19 -16.16 -18.30
C ARG A 11 -11.67 -16.89 -17.03
N ARG A 12 -12.92 -17.32 -17.01
CA ARG A 12 -13.59 -17.86 -15.80
C ARG A 12 -12.93 -19.11 -15.21
N ARG A 13 -12.33 -19.96 -16.04
CA ARG A 13 -11.64 -21.19 -15.61
C ARG A 13 -10.50 -20.93 -14.61
N HIS A 14 -9.87 -19.76 -14.68
CA HIS A 14 -8.74 -19.41 -13.80
C HIS A 14 -9.19 -18.89 -12.42
N LEU A 15 -10.50 -18.79 -12.17
CA LEU A 15 -11.05 -18.39 -10.87
C LEU A 15 -11.16 -19.57 -9.89
N VAL A 16 -11.26 -20.80 -10.40
CA VAL A 16 -11.54 -22.00 -9.60
C VAL A 16 -10.48 -22.23 -8.52
N GLY A 17 -9.20 -22.23 -8.90
CA GLY A 17 -8.10 -22.46 -7.98
C GLY A 17 -8.03 -21.44 -6.82
N PRO A 18 -7.97 -20.12 -7.12
CA PRO A 18 -7.96 -19.07 -6.09
C PRO A 18 -9.17 -19.12 -5.15
N VAL A 19 -10.36 -19.35 -5.71
CA VAL A 19 -11.60 -19.41 -4.93
C VAL A 19 -11.66 -20.67 -4.05
N ALA A 20 -11.21 -21.82 -4.55
CA ALA A 20 -11.13 -23.06 -3.79
C ALA A 20 -10.11 -22.97 -2.64
N ALA A 21 -9.02 -22.24 -2.82
CA ALA A 21 -8.08 -21.98 -1.73
C ALA A 21 -8.68 -21.11 -0.62
N LEU A 22 -9.47 -20.08 -0.98
CA LEU A 22 -10.19 -19.27 -0.02
C LEU A 22 -11.28 -20.05 0.73
N ALA A 23 -12.03 -20.90 0.02
CA ALA A 23 -13.03 -21.77 0.65
C ALA A 23 -12.39 -22.75 1.65
N ARG A 24 -11.22 -23.32 1.32
CA ARG A 24 -10.45 -24.17 2.25
C ARG A 24 -9.98 -23.42 3.49
N ALA A 25 -9.57 -22.16 3.35
CA ALA A 25 -9.09 -21.35 4.47
C ALA A 25 -10.20 -20.94 5.46
N ASP A 26 -11.44 -20.81 4.98
CA ASP A 26 -12.60 -20.34 5.77
C ASP A 26 -13.52 -21.48 6.23
N GLY A 27 -13.42 -22.67 5.62
CA GLY A 27 -14.28 -23.81 5.91
C GLY A 27 -15.74 -23.67 5.44
N SER A 28 -16.06 -22.65 4.63
CA SER A 28 -17.43 -22.34 4.22
C SER A 28 -17.69 -22.56 2.72
N VAL A 29 -18.81 -23.22 2.40
CA VAL A 29 -19.25 -23.55 1.03
C VAL A 29 -19.80 -22.33 0.28
N LEU A 30 -20.14 -21.24 0.98
CA LEU A 30 -20.71 -20.02 0.39
C LEU A 30 -19.64 -19.02 -0.09
N VAL A 31 -18.38 -19.20 0.32
CA VAL A 31 -17.25 -18.31 -0.05
C VAL A 31 -17.11 -18.15 -1.56
N PRO A 32 -17.19 -19.21 -2.38
CA PRO A 32 -17.11 -19.08 -3.83
C PRO A 32 -18.15 -18.15 -4.44
N ALA A 33 -19.40 -18.28 -4.03
CA ALA A 33 -20.49 -17.45 -4.55
C ALA A 33 -20.31 -15.98 -4.15
N ARG A 34 -19.91 -15.71 -2.89
CA ARG A 34 -19.68 -14.35 -2.38
C ARG A 34 -18.51 -13.67 -3.10
N VAL A 35 -17.37 -14.36 -3.24
CA VAL A 35 -16.17 -13.84 -3.91
C VAL A 35 -16.44 -13.61 -5.40
N TYR A 36 -17.12 -14.56 -6.07
CA TYR A 36 -17.51 -14.40 -7.47
C TYR A 36 -18.48 -13.23 -7.66
N GLY A 37 -19.50 -13.12 -6.80
CA GLY A 37 -20.46 -12.02 -6.82
C GLY A 37 -19.78 -10.65 -6.64
N ALA A 38 -18.88 -10.53 -5.66
CA ALA A 38 -18.11 -9.31 -5.42
C ALA A 38 -17.19 -8.96 -6.59
N ALA A 39 -16.47 -9.93 -7.16
CA ALA A 39 -15.63 -9.73 -8.34
C ALA A 39 -16.46 -9.33 -9.57
N ARG A 40 -17.63 -9.94 -9.76
CA ARG A 40 -18.56 -9.64 -10.84
C ARG A 40 -19.19 -8.26 -10.70
N ARG A 41 -19.46 -7.80 -9.48
CA ARG A 41 -19.88 -6.43 -9.18
C ARG A 41 -18.78 -5.45 -9.54
N LEU A 42 -17.57 -5.65 -9.00
CA LEU A 42 -16.42 -4.78 -9.27
C LEU A 42 -16.09 -4.67 -10.77
N ALA A 43 -16.19 -5.77 -11.53
CA ALA A 43 -15.97 -5.78 -12.98
C ALA A 43 -16.98 -4.93 -13.79
N ARG A 44 -18.15 -4.62 -13.22
CA ARG A 44 -19.18 -3.79 -13.85
C ARG A 44 -19.25 -2.36 -13.29
N THR A 45 -18.72 -2.14 -12.10
CA THR A 45 -18.70 -0.82 -11.47
C THR A 45 -17.66 0.05 -12.19
N PRO A 46 -18.02 1.20 -12.79
CA PRO A 46 -17.03 2.14 -13.32
C PRO A 46 -16.23 2.78 -12.17
N TYR A 47 -15.02 3.29 -12.46
CA TYR A 47 -14.14 3.86 -11.44
C TYR A 47 -14.81 4.96 -10.63
N ARG A 48 -15.49 5.91 -11.30
CA ARG A 48 -16.26 6.99 -10.67
C ARG A 48 -17.26 6.47 -9.63
N ALA A 49 -18.11 5.51 -10.01
CA ALA A 49 -19.08 4.92 -9.08
C ALA A 49 -18.39 4.22 -7.89
N GLY A 50 -17.19 3.68 -8.09
CA GLY A 50 -16.38 3.13 -7.00
C GLY A 50 -15.85 4.19 -6.02
N LEU A 51 -15.56 5.40 -6.50
CA LEU A 51 -15.18 6.53 -5.64
C LEU A 51 -16.40 7.11 -4.91
N GLU A 52 -17.55 7.17 -5.56
CA GLU A 52 -18.83 7.55 -4.94
C GLU A 52 -19.21 6.56 -3.81
N GLU A 53 -19.06 5.25 -4.03
CA GLU A 53 -19.27 4.23 -2.98
C GLU A 53 -18.29 4.42 -1.81
N LEU A 54 -17.03 4.78 -2.08
CA LEU A 54 -16.05 5.08 -1.03
C LEU A 54 -16.45 6.33 -0.23
N ALA A 55 -16.77 7.42 -0.91
CA ALA A 55 -17.23 8.67 -0.32
C ALA A 55 -18.42 8.43 0.62
N GLU A 56 -19.41 7.68 0.14
CA GLU A 56 -20.59 7.32 0.91
C GLU A 56 -20.24 6.47 2.16
N ARG A 57 -19.29 5.52 2.03
CA ARG A 57 -18.79 4.73 3.17
C ARG A 57 -18.06 5.58 4.21
N LEU A 58 -17.28 6.57 3.78
CA LEU A 58 -16.58 7.50 4.68
C LEU A 58 -17.59 8.35 5.45
N MET A 59 -18.60 8.89 4.79
CA MET A 59 -19.66 9.69 5.42
C MET A 59 -20.48 8.89 6.43
N ARG A 60 -20.74 7.60 6.16
CA ARG A 60 -21.40 6.69 7.11
C ARG A 60 -20.47 6.11 8.18
N ARG A 61 -19.20 6.51 8.20
CA ARG A 61 -18.16 6.02 9.12
C ARG A 61 -18.04 4.48 9.13
N ARG A 62 -18.20 3.85 7.97
CA ARG A 62 -18.12 2.38 7.81
C ARG A 62 -16.68 1.94 7.53
N PHE A 63 -15.90 1.82 8.59
CA PHE A 63 -14.47 1.47 8.55
C PHE A 63 -14.16 0.01 8.90
N GLU A 64 -15.18 -0.77 9.28
CA GLU A 64 -14.97 -2.17 9.64
C GLU A 64 -14.54 -2.98 8.42
N GLU A 65 -13.35 -3.59 8.53
CA GLU A 65 -12.90 -4.59 7.58
C GLU A 65 -13.25 -5.98 8.12
N PRO A 66 -13.88 -6.84 7.30
CA PRO A 66 -14.19 -8.18 7.73
C PRO A 66 -12.89 -8.94 8.03
N LYS A 67 -12.84 -9.57 9.21
CA LYS A 67 -11.68 -10.30 9.70
C LYS A 67 -11.46 -11.58 8.89
N GLY A 68 -10.23 -12.09 8.92
CA GLY A 68 -9.84 -13.35 8.27
C GLY A 68 -9.53 -13.20 6.77
N ALA A 69 -9.02 -14.28 6.17
CA ALA A 69 -8.53 -14.27 4.79
C ALA A 69 -9.63 -13.96 3.75
N VAL A 70 -10.85 -14.47 3.97
CA VAL A 70 -12.00 -14.19 3.10
C VAL A 70 -12.46 -12.75 3.24
N GLY A 71 -12.53 -12.24 4.46
CA GLY A 71 -12.87 -10.84 4.72
C GLY A 71 -11.91 -9.87 4.03
N ALA A 72 -10.60 -10.07 4.22
CA ALA A 72 -9.56 -9.30 3.52
C ALA A 72 -9.69 -9.41 1.99
N SER A 73 -10.01 -10.60 1.47
CA SER A 73 -10.20 -10.81 0.03
C SER A 73 -11.44 -10.07 -0.51
N LEU A 74 -12.54 -10.04 0.25
CA LEU A 74 -13.74 -9.28 -0.10
C LEU A 74 -13.51 -7.77 -0.01
N ALA A 75 -12.80 -7.29 1.02
CA ALA A 75 -12.39 -5.89 1.13
C ALA A 75 -11.49 -5.47 -0.04
N ALA A 76 -10.65 -6.38 -0.53
CA ALA A 76 -9.84 -6.20 -1.73
C ALA A 76 -10.64 -6.25 -3.05
N LEU A 77 -11.95 -6.47 -3.05
CA LEU A 77 -12.84 -6.49 -4.22
C LEU A 77 -13.70 -5.22 -4.34
N THR A 78 -13.10 -4.07 -4.09
CA THR A 78 -13.65 -2.71 -4.33
C THR A 78 -12.76 -1.92 -5.29
N TRP A 79 -13.10 -0.69 -5.69
CA TRP A 79 -12.14 0.18 -6.40
C TRP A 79 -11.11 0.77 -5.45
N ALA A 80 -11.59 1.31 -4.33
CA ALA A 80 -10.80 1.81 -3.23
C ALA A 80 -11.43 1.37 -1.89
N ALA A 81 -10.66 1.43 -0.82
CA ALA A 81 -11.13 1.17 0.54
C ALA A 81 -10.78 2.39 1.41
N PRO A 82 -11.54 2.68 2.48
CA PRO A 82 -11.15 3.67 3.46
C PRO A 82 -9.72 3.41 3.92
N GLY A 83 -8.89 4.44 3.96
CA GLY A 83 -7.54 4.32 4.50
C GLY A 83 -7.58 3.92 5.98
N PRO A 84 -6.55 3.25 6.51
CA PRO A 84 -6.54 2.77 7.89
C PRO A 84 -6.66 3.90 8.92
N ALA A 85 -6.20 5.10 8.55
CA ALA A 85 -6.32 6.32 9.37
C ALA A 85 -7.72 6.95 9.38
N ALA A 86 -8.60 6.60 8.42
CA ALA A 86 -9.91 7.26 8.25
C ALA A 86 -10.81 7.15 9.48
N ARG A 87 -10.64 6.09 10.28
CA ARG A 87 -11.40 5.86 11.52
C ARG A 87 -11.19 6.93 12.60
N TRP A 88 -10.08 7.67 12.52
CA TRP A 88 -9.71 8.69 13.50
C TRP A 88 -9.90 10.12 13.00
N LEU A 89 -10.30 10.28 11.73
CA LEU A 89 -10.60 11.59 11.18
C LEU A 89 -11.94 12.10 11.71
N THR A 90 -12.05 13.42 11.85
CA THR A 90 -13.32 14.09 12.21
C THR A 90 -14.36 13.93 11.09
N GLY A 91 -15.62 14.22 11.42
CA GLY A 91 -16.70 14.19 10.42
C GLY A 91 -16.47 15.20 9.29
N GLU A 92 -15.95 16.38 9.64
CA GLU A 92 -15.61 17.45 8.69
C GLU A 92 -14.47 17.02 7.76
N ALA A 93 -13.39 16.47 8.30
CA ALA A 93 -12.29 15.96 7.48
C ALA A 93 -12.74 14.84 6.53
N LEU A 94 -13.64 13.96 6.97
CA LEU A 94 -14.22 12.93 6.11
C LEU A 94 -15.12 13.52 5.01
N ALA A 95 -15.85 14.58 5.31
CA ALA A 95 -16.67 15.30 4.33
C ALA A 95 -15.79 15.97 3.25
N GLU A 96 -14.69 16.61 3.65
CA GLU A 96 -13.72 17.18 2.71
C GLU A 96 -13.09 16.11 1.81
N VAL A 97 -12.69 14.96 2.39
CA VAL A 97 -12.19 13.83 1.60
C VAL A 97 -13.27 13.32 0.63
N SER A 98 -14.53 13.26 1.05
CA SER A 98 -15.65 12.86 0.19
C SER A 98 -15.81 13.81 -1.01
N VAL A 99 -15.69 15.13 -0.81
CA VAL A 99 -15.72 16.12 -1.90
C VAL A 99 -14.55 15.94 -2.86
N LEU A 100 -13.33 15.76 -2.32
CA LEU A 100 -12.13 15.52 -3.14
C LEU A 100 -12.23 14.24 -3.97
N LEU A 101 -12.85 13.19 -3.43
CA LEU A 101 -13.12 11.95 -4.18
C LEU A 101 -14.11 12.18 -5.33
N GLY A 102 -15.12 13.03 -5.16
CA GLY A 102 -16.05 13.42 -6.22
C GLY A 102 -15.33 14.13 -7.36
N VAL A 103 -14.51 15.14 -7.02
CA VAL A 103 -13.70 15.89 -7.99
C VAL A 103 -12.74 14.96 -8.75
N GLU A 104 -12.11 14.01 -8.07
CA GLU A 104 -11.23 13.03 -8.73
C GLU A 104 -11.99 12.07 -9.64
N GLY A 105 -13.19 11.67 -9.23
CA GLY A 105 -14.10 10.85 -10.04
C GLY A 105 -14.46 11.50 -11.38
N ASP A 106 -14.66 12.82 -11.38
CA ASP A 106 -14.95 13.59 -12.60
C ASP A 106 -13.70 13.71 -13.51
N ARG A 107 -12.51 13.90 -12.94
CA ARG A 107 -11.25 14.00 -13.72
C ARG A 107 -10.84 12.70 -14.38
N SER A 108 -11.06 11.58 -13.70
CA SER A 108 -10.62 10.26 -14.14
C SER A 108 -11.48 9.63 -15.25
N GLY A 109 -12.49 10.34 -15.78
CA GLY A 109 -13.52 9.84 -16.69
C GLY A 109 -13.10 9.43 -18.12
N THR A 110 -11.81 9.40 -18.46
CA THR A 110 -11.36 9.32 -19.86
C THR A 110 -10.73 7.97 -20.28
N GLY A 111 -10.66 6.96 -19.41
CA GLY A 111 -9.99 5.69 -19.75
C GLY A 111 -10.69 4.42 -19.25
N ALA A 112 -10.62 3.35 -20.05
CA ALA A 112 -10.99 2.00 -19.63
C ALA A 112 -10.00 1.47 -18.58
N GLN A 113 -10.28 1.73 -17.31
CA GLN A 113 -9.44 1.26 -16.21
C GLN A 113 -9.81 -0.17 -15.80
N ARG A 114 -8.79 -0.99 -15.54
CA ARG A 114 -8.94 -2.34 -14.97
C ARG A 114 -8.74 -2.29 -13.45
N PRO A 115 -9.70 -2.75 -12.63
CA PRO A 115 -9.60 -2.68 -11.18
C PRO A 115 -8.35 -3.33 -10.58
N GLY A 116 -7.95 -4.52 -11.08
CA GLY A 116 -6.78 -5.25 -10.62
C GLY A 116 -5.48 -4.53 -10.94
N GLU A 117 -5.33 -4.06 -12.18
CA GLU A 117 -4.18 -3.24 -12.58
C GLU A 117 -4.09 -1.92 -11.80
N HIS A 118 -5.22 -1.22 -11.64
CA HIS A 118 -5.28 0.02 -10.87
C HIS A 118 -4.78 -0.21 -9.44
N ARG A 119 -5.32 -1.22 -8.74
CA ARG A 119 -4.86 -1.56 -7.38
C ARG A 119 -3.40 -1.96 -7.33
N ALA A 120 -2.91 -2.70 -8.32
CA ALA A 120 -1.50 -3.11 -8.37
C ALA A 120 -0.56 -1.89 -8.53
N ARG A 121 -0.95 -0.90 -9.34
CA ARG A 121 -0.20 0.37 -9.48
C ARG A 121 -0.23 1.18 -8.18
N ALA A 122 -1.39 1.31 -7.55
CA ALA A 122 -1.52 2.02 -6.28
C ALA A 122 -0.68 1.38 -5.17
N ALA A 123 -0.71 0.05 -5.05
CA ALA A 123 0.11 -0.68 -4.08
C ALA A 123 1.61 -0.49 -4.33
N LEU A 124 2.06 -0.57 -5.59
CA LEU A 124 3.45 -0.32 -5.95
C LEU A 124 3.89 1.11 -5.62
N ALA A 125 3.05 2.10 -5.92
CA ALA A 125 3.31 3.49 -5.58
C ALA A 125 3.44 3.69 -4.07
N ARG A 126 2.56 3.04 -3.27
CA ARG A 126 2.64 3.08 -1.80
C ARG A 126 3.93 2.44 -1.29
N TYR A 127 4.27 1.24 -1.74
CA TYR A 127 5.52 0.56 -1.35
C TYR A 127 6.76 1.38 -1.71
N ALA A 128 6.77 2.02 -2.89
CA ALA A 128 7.87 2.88 -3.29
C ALA A 128 7.99 4.13 -2.39
N ALA A 129 6.86 4.71 -1.96
CA ALA A 129 6.87 5.82 -1.02
C ALA A 129 7.38 5.38 0.38
N ASP A 130 6.89 4.25 0.89
CA ASP A 130 7.30 3.71 2.19
C ASP A 130 8.80 3.36 2.21
N LEU A 131 9.33 2.78 1.12
CA LEU A 131 10.77 2.50 1.01
C LEU A 131 11.60 3.78 1.04
N ARG A 132 11.19 4.84 0.34
CA ARG A 132 11.94 6.11 0.33
C ARG A 132 12.05 6.70 1.73
N VAL A 133 10.98 6.60 2.53
CA VAL A 133 11.01 7.03 3.94
C VAL A 133 11.98 6.17 4.74
N LEU A 134 11.95 4.85 4.53
CA LEU A 134 12.87 3.93 5.20
C LEU A 134 14.34 4.19 4.81
N GLU A 135 14.63 4.44 3.54
CA GLU A 135 15.97 4.82 3.04
C GLU A 135 16.47 6.10 3.70
N GLN A 136 15.63 7.15 3.77
CA GLN A 136 15.96 8.39 4.46
C GLN A 136 16.28 8.16 5.94
N SER A 137 15.52 7.29 6.62
CA SER A 137 15.73 6.98 8.03
C SER A 137 17.02 6.17 8.29
N ALA A 138 17.40 5.30 7.36
CA ALA A 138 18.60 4.48 7.46
C ALA A 138 19.88 5.28 7.16
N GLU A 139 19.77 6.25 6.24
CA GLU A 139 20.88 7.14 5.87
C GLU A 139 21.41 7.95 7.06
N VAL A 140 20.55 8.33 8.00
CA VAL A 140 20.94 9.01 9.26
C VAL A 140 21.95 8.20 10.06
N ARG A 141 21.91 6.87 9.94
CA ARG A 141 22.84 5.94 10.61
C ARG A 141 23.96 5.45 9.68
N SER A 142 24.18 6.14 8.56
CA SER A 142 25.14 5.75 7.52
C SER A 142 24.91 4.33 6.97
N GLN A 143 23.66 3.83 7.03
CA GLN A 143 23.30 2.53 6.48
C GLN A 143 22.74 2.69 5.07
N ARG A 144 23.21 1.85 4.15
CA ARG A 144 22.67 1.79 2.79
C ARG A 144 21.70 0.63 2.66
N LEU A 145 20.43 0.95 2.47
CA LEU A 145 19.43 -0.04 2.15
C LEU A 145 19.47 -0.37 0.66
N HIS A 146 19.28 -1.65 0.36
CA HIS A 146 19.16 -2.15 -1.00
C HIS A 146 17.79 -2.82 -1.15
N ALA A 147 17.07 -2.48 -2.22
CA ALA A 147 15.78 -3.07 -2.56
C ALA A 147 15.79 -3.69 -3.97
N PRO A 148 16.48 -4.83 -4.18
CA PRO A 148 16.63 -5.45 -5.50
C PRO A 148 15.29 -5.75 -6.20
N PHE A 149 14.26 -6.12 -5.44
CA PHE A 149 12.93 -6.44 -5.99
C PHE A 149 12.15 -5.21 -6.49
N LEU A 150 12.61 -4.00 -6.20
CA LEU A 150 12.04 -2.75 -6.70
C LEU A 150 12.83 -2.16 -7.87
N ASP A 151 13.81 -2.90 -8.41
CA ASP A 151 14.44 -2.55 -9.67
C ASP A 151 13.41 -2.48 -10.82
N ASN A 152 13.63 -1.54 -11.74
CA ASN A 152 12.73 -1.30 -12.87
C ASN A 152 12.53 -2.55 -13.74
N GLN A 153 13.58 -3.36 -13.95
CA GLN A 153 13.47 -4.58 -14.75
C GLN A 153 12.68 -5.66 -14.02
N VAL A 154 12.92 -5.82 -12.72
CA VAL A 154 12.16 -6.77 -11.89
C VAL A 154 10.68 -6.38 -11.87
N VAL A 155 10.36 -5.10 -11.66
CA VAL A 155 8.99 -4.59 -11.67
C VAL A 155 8.33 -4.82 -13.04
N ARG A 156 9.03 -4.54 -14.13
CA ARG A 156 8.53 -4.78 -15.50
C ARG A 156 8.27 -6.26 -15.76
N ALA A 157 9.21 -7.14 -15.40
CA ALA A 157 9.06 -8.59 -15.53
C ALA A 157 7.85 -9.09 -14.72
N CYS A 158 7.71 -8.66 -13.46
CA CYS A 158 6.57 -9.01 -12.63
C CYS A 158 5.22 -8.46 -13.16
N ARG A 159 5.23 -7.34 -13.89
CA ARG A 159 4.04 -6.79 -14.55
C ARG A 159 3.68 -7.51 -15.85
N ALA A 160 4.64 -8.10 -16.54
CA ALA A 160 4.43 -8.89 -17.75
C ALA A 160 3.83 -10.29 -17.47
N LEU A 161 3.90 -10.76 -16.22
CA LEU A 161 3.32 -12.04 -15.82
C LEU A 161 1.80 -12.08 -16.07
N PRO A 162 1.26 -13.18 -16.62
CA PRO A 162 -0.17 -13.33 -16.85
C PRO A 162 -0.98 -13.19 -15.56
N GLU A 163 -2.10 -12.47 -15.63
CA GLU A 163 -2.94 -12.21 -14.45
C GLU A 163 -3.45 -13.50 -13.80
N ALA A 164 -3.74 -14.53 -14.60
CA ALA A 164 -4.14 -15.85 -14.13
C ALA A 164 -3.09 -16.49 -13.20
N LEU A 165 -1.80 -16.24 -13.43
CA LEU A 165 -0.72 -16.72 -12.59
C LEU A 165 -0.59 -15.87 -11.31
N ARG A 166 -0.77 -14.55 -11.42
CA ARG A 166 -0.64 -13.60 -10.31
C ARG A 166 -1.75 -13.69 -9.25
N VAL A 167 -2.85 -14.37 -9.56
CA VAL A 167 -3.98 -14.61 -8.65
C VAL A 167 -3.89 -15.99 -7.99
N ARG A 168 -3.10 -16.91 -8.54
CA ARG A 168 -2.92 -18.25 -7.96
C ARG A 168 -2.20 -18.15 -6.60
N PRO A 169 -2.78 -18.73 -5.53
CA PRO A 169 -2.08 -18.87 -4.25
C PRO A 169 -0.76 -19.64 -4.43
N GLY A 170 0.30 -19.23 -3.73
CA GLY A 170 1.61 -19.89 -3.81
C GLY A 170 2.42 -19.60 -5.09
N ALA A 171 1.80 -19.08 -6.16
CA ALA A 171 2.47 -18.88 -7.45
C ALA A 171 3.70 -17.96 -7.37
N ARG A 172 3.71 -16.96 -6.48
CA ARG A 172 4.89 -16.12 -6.26
C ARG A 172 6.11 -16.95 -5.85
N ALA A 173 5.92 -17.85 -4.89
CA ALA A 173 6.99 -18.71 -4.38
C ALA A 173 7.44 -19.71 -5.44
N GLU A 174 6.49 -20.30 -6.18
CA GLU A 174 6.77 -21.22 -7.28
C GLU A 174 7.58 -20.53 -8.40
N ILE A 175 7.16 -19.35 -8.87
CA ILE A 175 7.88 -18.60 -9.90
C ILE A 175 9.31 -18.29 -9.44
N LEU A 176 9.46 -17.77 -8.22
CA LEU A 176 10.79 -17.43 -7.71
C LEU A 176 11.67 -18.67 -7.56
N ARG A 177 11.09 -19.81 -7.14
CA ARG A 177 11.80 -21.09 -7.10
C ARG A 177 12.28 -21.51 -8.48
N THR A 178 11.41 -21.51 -9.49
CA THR A 178 11.80 -21.86 -10.87
C THR A 178 12.89 -20.93 -11.42
N VAL A 179 12.82 -19.63 -11.12
CA VAL A 179 13.88 -18.68 -11.50
C VAL A 179 15.20 -19.04 -10.81
N LEU A 180 15.18 -19.34 -9.51
CA LEU A 180 16.39 -19.70 -8.76
C LEU A 180 16.98 -21.04 -9.24
N GLU A 181 16.14 -22.04 -9.51
CA GLU A 181 16.55 -23.32 -10.08
C GLU A 181 17.23 -23.13 -11.44
N SER A 182 16.71 -22.24 -12.29
CA SER A 182 17.34 -21.91 -13.58
C SER A 182 18.72 -21.26 -13.45
N THR A 183 19.03 -20.68 -12.29
CA THR A 183 20.33 -20.11 -11.95
C THR A 183 21.25 -21.09 -11.20
N GLY A 184 20.84 -22.35 -11.04
CA GLY A 184 21.59 -23.39 -10.33
C GLY A 184 21.38 -23.42 -8.82
N ILE A 185 20.43 -22.63 -8.28
CA ILE A 185 20.10 -22.63 -6.85
C ILE A 185 18.92 -23.55 -6.61
N THR A 186 19.19 -24.76 -6.13
CA THR A 186 18.17 -25.81 -5.91
C THR A 186 17.85 -26.04 -4.44
N ASP A 187 18.79 -25.78 -3.53
CA ASP A 187 18.60 -26.01 -2.10
C ASP A 187 18.02 -24.76 -1.41
N LEU A 188 16.69 -24.66 -1.38
CA LEU A 188 15.98 -23.58 -0.73
C LEU A 188 15.58 -23.96 0.70
N PRO A 189 15.69 -23.04 1.67
CA PRO A 189 15.40 -23.34 3.07
C PRO A 189 13.95 -23.78 3.27
N PRO A 190 13.68 -24.64 4.28
CA PRO A 190 12.33 -25.01 4.66
C PRO A 190 11.45 -23.78 4.91
N GLY A 191 10.23 -23.79 4.39
CA GLY A 191 9.32 -22.65 4.49
C GLY A 191 9.57 -21.52 3.50
N TRP A 192 10.46 -21.70 2.51
CA TRP A 192 10.66 -20.74 1.43
C TRP A 192 9.33 -20.35 0.75
N GLY A 193 9.08 -19.05 0.69
CA GLY A 193 7.88 -18.48 0.07
C GLY A 193 6.65 -18.41 0.97
N THR A 194 6.71 -18.90 2.21
CA THR A 194 5.68 -18.68 3.21
C THR A 194 5.81 -17.27 3.77
N PRO A 195 4.78 -16.40 3.63
CA PRO A 195 4.83 -15.05 4.19
C PRO A 195 4.90 -15.10 5.72
N SER A 196 5.93 -14.52 6.33
CA SER A 196 5.97 -14.27 7.78
C SER A 196 5.82 -12.77 8.03
N HIS A 197 4.63 -12.36 8.49
CA HIS A 197 4.36 -10.97 8.90
C HIS A 197 4.53 -10.75 10.41
N ALA A 198 4.73 -11.83 11.17
CA ALA A 198 4.74 -11.81 12.64
C ALA A 198 5.89 -10.97 13.21
N SER A 199 7.07 -10.99 12.57
CA SER A 199 8.24 -10.23 13.03
C SER A 199 8.06 -8.72 12.87
N SER A 200 7.47 -8.26 11.76
CA SER A 200 7.25 -6.83 11.49
C SER A 200 6.20 -6.23 12.43
N ALA A 201 5.08 -6.92 12.66
CA ALA A 201 4.06 -6.45 13.59
C ALA A 201 4.55 -6.43 15.05
N ALA A 202 5.40 -7.39 15.43
CA ALA A 202 6.01 -7.42 16.77
C ALA A 202 7.00 -6.25 16.96
N ALA A 203 7.84 -5.97 15.96
CA ALA A 203 8.76 -4.84 15.99
C ALA A 203 8.03 -3.49 16.07
N ALA A 204 6.96 -3.30 15.30
CA ALA A 204 6.15 -2.08 15.36
C ALA A 204 5.51 -1.88 16.74
N ARG A 205 4.96 -2.95 17.33
CA ARG A 205 4.40 -2.91 18.69
C ARG A 205 5.46 -2.61 19.74
N ALA A 206 6.65 -3.22 19.64
CA ALA A 206 7.76 -2.95 20.55
C ALA A 206 8.19 -1.48 20.46
N GLY A 207 8.35 -0.94 19.25
CA GLY A 207 8.69 0.46 19.03
C GLY A 207 7.65 1.42 19.61
N LEU A 208 6.35 1.11 19.43
CA LEU A 208 5.27 1.92 19.99
C LEU A 208 5.23 1.89 21.52
N ARG A 209 5.50 0.75 22.15
CA ARG A 209 5.64 0.66 23.61
C ARG A 209 6.81 1.48 24.14
N LEU A 210 7.97 1.37 23.48
CA LEU A 210 9.17 2.13 23.87
C LEU A 210 9.01 3.65 23.68
N SER A 211 8.16 4.06 22.73
CA SER A 211 7.94 5.47 22.40
C SER A 211 6.61 6.00 22.92
N ALA A 212 5.92 5.28 23.82
CA ALA A 212 4.57 5.62 24.23
C ALA A 212 4.48 7.02 24.86
N ASP A 213 5.35 7.33 25.83
CA ASP A 213 5.30 8.62 26.52
C ASP A 213 5.64 9.80 25.60
N PRO A 214 6.73 9.76 24.79
CA PRO A 214 6.98 10.82 23.81
C PRO A 214 5.85 11.00 22.79
N LEU A 215 5.19 9.92 22.38
CA LEU A 215 4.05 10.00 21.46
C LEU A 215 2.82 10.61 22.13
N LEU A 216 2.57 10.31 23.41
CA LEU A 216 1.48 10.93 24.16
C LEU A 216 1.73 12.42 24.39
N ASP A 217 2.98 12.82 24.63
CA ASP A 217 3.39 14.21 24.73
C ASP A 217 3.21 14.96 23.40
N LEU A 218 3.61 14.35 22.27
CA LEU A 218 3.39 14.89 20.93
C LEU A 218 1.91 15.20 20.65
N PHE A 219 1.00 14.36 21.13
CA PHE A 219 -0.44 14.54 20.97
C PHE A 219 -1.11 15.26 22.16
N SER A 220 -0.34 15.94 23.01
CA SER A 220 -0.88 16.77 24.09
C SER A 220 -1.57 18.03 23.56
N ARG A 221 -1.02 18.63 22.50
CA ARG A 221 -1.58 19.75 21.72
C ARG A 221 -1.36 19.50 20.22
N PRO A 222 -2.10 18.55 19.61
CA PRO A 222 -1.83 18.13 18.25
C PRO A 222 -2.30 19.20 17.25
N LEU A 223 -1.40 19.59 16.33
CA LEU A 223 -1.70 20.53 15.24
C LEU A 223 -2.78 19.97 14.31
N LEU A 224 -2.87 18.65 14.18
CA LEU A 224 -3.96 18.01 13.44
C LEU A 224 -5.32 18.22 14.10
N ALA A 225 -5.39 18.33 15.43
CA ALA A 225 -6.64 18.65 16.12
C ALA A 225 -6.95 20.15 16.03
N ASP A 226 -5.94 21.02 16.11
CA ASP A 226 -6.11 22.46 15.88
C ASP A 226 -6.63 22.75 14.46
N ALA A 227 -6.23 21.95 13.48
CA ALA A 227 -6.75 22.00 12.10
C ALA A 227 -8.12 21.31 11.92
N GLY A 228 -8.73 20.78 12.99
CA GLY A 228 -10.01 20.09 12.93
C GLY A 228 -9.98 18.73 12.21
N LEU A 229 -8.80 18.16 11.94
CA LEU A 229 -8.66 16.91 11.18
C LEU A 229 -8.88 15.66 12.03
N VAL A 230 -8.48 15.70 13.31
CA VAL A 230 -8.60 14.58 14.26
C VAL A 230 -9.05 15.06 15.63
N ASP A 231 -9.54 14.13 16.46
CA ASP A 231 -9.74 14.38 17.89
C ASP A 231 -8.51 13.91 18.68
N GLY A 232 -7.79 14.84 19.30
CA GLY A 232 -6.57 14.54 20.06
C GLY A 232 -6.79 13.61 21.27
N GLY A 233 -7.98 13.65 21.90
CA GLY A 233 -8.35 12.71 22.97
C GLY A 233 -8.48 11.29 22.44
N VAL A 234 -9.15 11.12 21.31
CA VAL A 234 -9.34 9.82 20.64
C VAL A 234 -7.98 9.24 20.21
N ILE A 235 -7.08 10.04 19.64
CA ILE A 235 -5.74 9.55 19.25
C ILE A 235 -4.94 9.10 20.47
N ARG A 236 -4.92 9.87 21.56
CA ARG A 236 -4.23 9.47 22.80
C ARG A 236 -4.81 8.20 23.40
N GLY A 237 -6.12 7.98 23.29
CA GLY A 237 -6.77 6.72 23.65
C GLY A 237 -6.26 5.57 22.78
N ALA A 238 -6.24 5.77 21.45
CA ALA A 238 -5.78 4.78 20.50
C ALA A 238 -4.29 4.41 20.67
N LEU A 239 -3.41 5.39 20.94
CA LEU A 239 -1.99 5.14 21.23
C LEU A 239 -1.81 4.29 22.50
N ARG A 240 -2.59 4.56 23.56
CA ARG A 240 -2.57 3.74 24.78
C ARG A 240 -3.06 2.32 24.52
N SER A 241 -4.16 2.15 23.78
CA SER A 241 -4.65 0.82 23.40
C SER A 241 -3.70 0.07 22.46
N ALA A 242 -3.02 0.78 21.56
CA ALA A 242 -2.01 0.21 20.68
C ALA A 242 -0.83 -0.37 21.47
N ALA A 243 -0.41 0.31 22.55
CA ALA A 243 0.66 -0.18 23.41
C ALA A 243 0.30 -1.51 24.10
N THR A 244 -0.98 -1.73 24.39
CA THR A 244 -1.48 -2.97 25.01
C THR A 244 -1.84 -4.07 24.01
N GLY A 245 -1.81 -3.78 22.70
CA GLY A 245 -1.96 -4.79 21.64
C GLY A 245 -3.12 -4.54 20.66
N ALA A 246 -3.80 -3.40 20.73
CA ALA A 246 -4.76 -3.01 19.70
C ALA A 246 -4.07 -2.75 18.34
N THR A 247 -4.87 -2.63 17.28
CA THR A 247 -4.34 -2.37 15.94
C THR A 247 -3.58 -1.04 15.88
N VAL A 248 -2.44 -1.06 15.18
CA VAL A 248 -1.57 0.10 14.94
C VAL A 248 -1.73 0.67 13.53
N GLU A 249 -2.55 0.03 12.69
CA GLU A 249 -2.68 0.39 11.28
C GLU A 249 -3.25 1.80 11.12
N GLY A 250 -2.52 2.68 10.44
CA GLY A 250 -2.89 4.07 10.20
C GLY A 250 -2.49 5.06 11.31
N LEU A 251 -2.17 4.59 12.53
CA LEU A 251 -1.59 5.47 13.57
C LEU A 251 -0.22 6.00 13.12
N ALA A 252 0.56 5.18 12.44
CA ALA A 252 1.85 5.59 11.91
C ALA A 252 1.73 6.74 10.90
N ASP A 253 0.68 6.76 10.06
CA ASP A 253 0.44 7.85 9.11
C ASP A 253 0.11 9.16 9.86
N LEU A 254 -0.72 9.10 10.91
CA LEU A 254 -1.09 10.26 11.73
C LEU A 254 0.11 10.81 12.52
N VAL A 255 0.86 9.94 13.18
CA VAL A 255 2.09 10.32 13.91
C VAL A 255 3.09 10.96 12.95
N SER A 256 3.28 10.38 11.76
CA SER A 256 4.20 10.91 10.76
C SER A 256 3.78 12.30 10.27
N LEU A 257 2.49 12.51 10.06
CA LEU A 257 1.96 13.81 9.63
C LEU A 257 2.10 14.87 10.72
N GLU A 258 1.79 14.53 11.98
CA GLU A 258 1.96 15.42 13.13
C GLU A 258 3.42 15.85 13.32
N LEU A 259 4.35 14.89 13.23
CA LEU A 259 5.80 15.18 13.28
C LEU A 259 6.24 16.08 12.13
N TRP A 260 5.72 15.85 10.93
CA TRP A 260 6.02 16.68 9.77
C TRP A 260 5.54 18.12 9.96
N LEU A 261 4.31 18.33 10.44
CA LEU A 261 3.77 19.66 10.70
C LEU A 261 4.59 20.43 11.72
N HIS A 262 4.96 19.80 12.84
CA HIS A 262 5.83 20.40 13.85
C HIS A 262 7.18 20.83 13.27
N ARG A 263 7.80 19.99 12.43
CA ARG A 263 9.07 20.31 11.77
C ARG A 263 8.93 21.43 10.74
N LEU A 264 7.85 21.42 9.97
CA LEU A 264 7.53 22.43 8.97
C LEU A 264 7.41 23.81 9.63
N LEU A 265 6.64 23.91 10.72
CA LEU A 265 6.49 25.16 11.48
C LEU A 265 7.79 25.59 12.16
N SER A 266 8.60 24.63 12.61
CA SER A 266 9.92 24.89 13.21
C SER A 266 11.01 25.29 12.19
N ARG A 267 10.67 25.47 10.90
CA ARG A 267 11.55 25.88 9.78
C ARG A 267 12.83 25.04 9.60
N ARG A 268 12.84 23.77 10.03
CA ARG A 268 13.98 22.86 9.85
C ARG A 268 13.75 21.87 8.70
N GLY A 269 13.84 22.36 7.46
CA GLY A 269 14.09 21.53 6.27
C GLY A 269 13.16 20.34 6.03
N THR A 270 13.61 19.39 5.20
CA THR A 270 12.83 18.22 4.74
C THR A 270 12.36 17.32 5.89
N CYS A 271 11.20 16.70 5.71
CA CYS A 271 10.40 15.99 6.73
C CYS A 271 11.16 15.01 7.64
N TRP A 272 12.29 14.45 7.21
CA TRP A 272 13.07 13.48 8.00
C TRP A 272 14.51 13.89 8.29
N SER A 273 15.10 14.80 7.51
CA SER A 273 16.50 15.16 7.60
C SER A 273 16.69 16.67 7.76
N GLY A 274 17.31 17.06 8.87
CA GLY A 274 18.02 18.34 8.99
C GLY A 274 19.31 18.37 8.16
N THR A 275 19.64 17.27 7.46
CA THR A 275 20.69 17.23 6.45
C THR A 275 20.17 17.76 5.11
N PRO A 276 20.90 18.67 4.45
CA PRO A 276 20.53 19.13 3.12
C PRO A 276 20.41 17.94 2.19
N ALA A 277 19.38 17.94 1.34
CA ALA A 277 19.21 16.92 0.32
C ALA A 277 20.54 16.75 -0.43
N ARG A 278 21.07 15.52 -0.48
CA ARG A 278 22.23 15.24 -1.35
C ARG A 278 21.88 15.77 -2.73
N SER A 279 22.73 16.66 -3.25
CA SER A 279 22.70 17.00 -4.67
C SER A 279 22.80 15.66 -5.38
N ARG A 280 21.70 15.21 -6.01
CA ARG A 280 21.75 14.02 -6.85
C ARG A 280 22.89 14.30 -7.81
N ALA A 281 23.95 13.50 -7.76
CA ALA A 281 24.81 13.33 -8.89
C ALA A 281 23.94 12.69 -9.97
N VAL A 282 23.08 13.51 -10.60
CA VAL A 282 22.64 13.28 -11.95
C VAL A 282 23.96 13.13 -12.69
N PRO A 283 24.26 11.97 -13.31
CA PRO A 283 25.34 11.94 -14.26
C PRO A 283 24.97 13.05 -15.24
N ALA A 284 25.71 14.17 -15.22
CA ALA A 284 25.66 15.12 -16.31
C ALA A 284 25.77 14.24 -17.56
N GLY A 285 24.68 14.21 -18.34
CA GLY A 285 24.39 13.08 -19.22
C GLY A 285 25.62 12.67 -20.00
N ILE A 286 25.81 11.36 -20.21
CA ILE A 286 26.87 10.81 -21.05
C ILE A 286 27.04 11.75 -22.24
N GLN A 287 28.12 12.54 -22.25
CA GLN A 287 28.38 13.40 -23.39
C GLN A 287 28.55 12.46 -24.56
N ARG A 288 27.64 12.53 -25.53
CA ARG A 288 27.85 11.88 -26.82
C ARG A 288 29.16 12.44 -27.34
N ARG A 289 30.20 11.60 -27.32
CA ARG A 289 31.42 11.81 -28.08
C ARG A 289 30.96 12.00 -29.52
N ARG A 290 30.91 13.25 -30.00
CA ARG A 290 30.78 13.50 -31.44
C ARG A 290 32.03 12.90 -32.05
N ASP A 291 31.84 11.88 -32.86
CA ASP A 291 32.91 11.31 -33.66
C ASP A 291 33.52 12.43 -34.51
N ALA A 292 34.78 12.75 -34.20
CA ALA A 292 35.62 13.57 -35.02
C ALA A 292 36.06 12.74 -36.23
N LEU A 293 35.17 12.59 -37.21
CA LEU A 293 35.49 12.10 -38.55
C LEU A 293 34.72 12.93 -39.58
N ALA A 294 35.03 14.22 -39.63
CA ALA A 294 34.74 15.08 -40.77
C ALA A 294 35.64 16.31 -40.70
N SER A 295 36.95 16.13 -40.93
CA SER A 295 37.88 17.18 -41.38
C SER A 295 39.24 16.53 -41.64
N GLY A 296 39.58 16.39 -42.92
CA GLY A 296 40.87 15.88 -43.36
C GLY A 296 40.83 15.53 -44.84
N LEU A 297 40.96 16.59 -45.66
CA LEU A 297 41.53 16.67 -47.02
C LEU A 297 41.56 15.38 -47.86
#